data_AF-A0A852V8Z4-F1
#
_entry.id   AF-A0A852V8Z4-F1
#
_cell.length_a   1.000
_cell.length_b   1.000
_cell.length_c   1.000
_cell.angle_alpha   90.00
_cell.angle_beta   90.00
_cell.angle_gamma   90.00
#
_symmetry.space_group_name_H-M   'P 1'
#
loop_
_entity.id
_entity.type
_entity.pdbx_description
1 polymer ?
#
loop_
_entity_poly.entity_id
_entity_poly.type
_entity_poly.pdbx_seq_one_letter_code
_entity_poly.pdbx_strand_id
1 'polypeptide(L)'
;MTAATLPLLIEQGATFEHELDVEDDGGPVVLTGYAARMDIRPCAGSATLLHHLDTRAGGITIDGPAARITLLIPSAVTATFAWTSAVYDLLLTAPSGREQFLIEGPVTVKPGVTR
;
A
#
# COMPACT_ATOMS: atom_id res chain seq x y z
N MET A 1 -1.70 -5.42 -17.63
CA MET A 1 -0.56 -5.81 -16.79
C MET A 1 -1.13 -6.57 -15.59
N THR A 2 -0.47 -7.63 -15.15
CA THR A 2 -0.81 -8.32 -13.90
C THR A 2 -0.18 -7.54 -12.73
N ALA A 3 -0.80 -7.57 -11.55
CA ALA A 3 -0.21 -6.96 -10.36
C ALA A 3 1.14 -7.63 -10.04
N ALA A 4 2.11 -6.83 -9.60
CA ALA A 4 3.40 -7.36 -9.16
C ALA A 4 3.29 -7.87 -7.72
N THR A 5 3.92 -9.01 -7.42
CA THR A 5 3.95 -9.54 -6.06
C THR A 5 5.07 -8.89 -5.25
N LEU A 6 4.71 -8.18 -4.17
CA LEU A 6 5.66 -7.51 -3.30
C LEU A 6 5.36 -7.81 -1.81
N PRO A 7 6.21 -8.58 -1.13
CA PRO A 7 6.10 -8.79 0.32
C PRO A 7 6.40 -7.51 1.11
N LEU A 8 5.54 -7.13 2.05
CA LEU A 8 5.76 -5.98 2.93
C LEU A 8 6.12 -6.44 4.34
N LEU A 9 7.14 -5.81 4.93
CA LEU A 9 7.53 -5.98 6.32
C LEU A 9 7.29 -4.68 7.08
N ILE A 10 6.42 -4.74 8.09
CA ILE A 10 6.10 -3.61 8.96
C ILE A 10 6.70 -3.87 10.34
N GLU A 11 7.52 -2.96 10.84
CA GLU A 11 8.01 -3.01 12.20
C GLU A 11 6.99 -2.35 13.14
N GLN A 12 6.49 -3.12 14.11
CA GLN A 12 5.47 -2.65 15.04
C GLN A 12 6.03 -1.53 15.93
N GLY A 13 5.34 -0.38 15.94
CA GLY A 13 5.77 0.79 16.69
C GLY A 13 6.82 1.65 15.99
N ALA A 14 7.19 1.31 14.75
CA ALA A 14 7.98 2.17 13.88
C ALA A 14 7.12 2.71 12.73
N THR A 15 7.51 3.87 12.18
CA THR A 15 6.89 4.38 10.97
C THR A 15 7.27 3.48 9.81
N PHE A 16 6.27 2.94 9.13
CA PHE A 16 6.45 2.23 7.87
C PHE A 16 6.33 3.24 6.73
N GLU A 17 7.35 3.30 5.89
CA GLU A 17 7.37 4.12 4.69
C GLU A 17 7.90 3.27 3.53
N HIS A 18 7.19 3.26 2.42
CA HIS A 18 7.60 2.53 1.22
C HIS A 18 7.30 3.35 -0.03
N GLU A 19 8.33 3.60 -0.82
CA GLU A 19 8.22 4.30 -2.09
C GLU A 19 8.19 3.30 -3.25
N LEU A 20 7.26 3.50 -4.16
CA LEU A 20 7.09 2.73 -5.38
C LEU A 20 7.27 3.66 -6.57
N ASP A 21 8.26 3.36 -7.40
CA ASP A 21 8.40 3.98 -8.72
C ASP A 21 7.59 3.15 -9.73
N VAL A 22 6.67 3.79 -10.46
CA VAL A 22 5.72 3.12 -11.37
C VAL A 22 6.17 3.28 -12.81
N GLU A 23 6.59 2.17 -13.39
CA GLU A 23 7.05 2.08 -14.78
C GLU A 23 6.23 1.02 -15.55
N ASP A 24 6.06 1.26 -16.85
CA ASP A 24 5.50 0.29 -17.81
C ASP A 24 6.53 0.07 -18.94
N ASP A 25 6.26 -0.85 -19.88
CA ASP A 25 7.17 -1.21 -20.98
C ASP A 25 7.60 0.01 -21.85
N GLY A 26 6.87 1.13 -21.76
CA GLY A 26 7.18 2.39 -22.43
C GLY A 26 7.92 3.44 -21.59
N GLY A 27 8.28 3.14 -20.33
CA GLY A 27 8.89 4.06 -19.37
C GLY A 27 7.95 4.50 -18.22
N PRO A 28 8.31 5.56 -17.47
CA PRO A 28 7.54 6.03 -16.32
C PRO A 28 6.10 6.37 -16.69
N VAL A 29 5.15 5.85 -15.91
CA VAL A 29 3.72 6.12 -16.12
C VAL A 29 3.38 7.45 -15.47
N VAL A 30 2.84 8.41 -16.24
CA VAL A 30 2.36 9.68 -15.65
C VAL A 30 1.10 9.40 -14.82
N LEU A 31 1.21 9.54 -13.49
CA LEU A 31 0.12 9.27 -12.53
C LEU A 31 -0.70 10.51 -12.18
N THR A 32 -0.62 11.59 -12.97
CA THR A 32 -1.37 12.82 -12.71
C THR A 32 -2.87 12.58 -12.69
N GLY A 33 -3.50 12.89 -11.56
CA GLY A 33 -4.95 12.75 -11.35
C GLY A 33 -5.40 11.33 -10.96
N TYR A 34 -4.47 10.39 -10.78
CA TYR A 34 -4.80 9.07 -10.27
C TYR A 34 -5.11 9.10 -8.78
N ALA A 35 -5.93 8.15 -8.34
CA ALA A 35 -6.14 7.83 -6.94
C ALA A 35 -5.64 6.40 -6.68
N ALA A 36 -5.21 6.14 -5.44
CA ALA A 36 -4.78 4.81 -5.05
C ALA A 36 -5.40 4.44 -3.71
N ARG A 37 -5.72 3.16 -3.58
CA ARG A 37 -6.29 2.55 -2.38
C ARG A 37 -5.57 1.25 -2.09
N MET A 38 -5.30 1.00 -0.81
CA MET A 38 -4.72 -0.24 -0.33
C MET A 38 -5.54 -0.78 0.85
N ASP A 39 -5.98 -2.03 0.75
CA ASP A 39 -6.67 -2.73 1.83
C ASP A 39 -5.77 -3.86 2.35
N ILE A 40 -5.60 -3.94 3.67
CA ILE A 40 -4.91 -5.06 4.34
C ILE A 40 -5.97 -5.92 5.04
N ARG A 41 -5.96 -7.23 4.77
CA ARG A 41 -6.95 -8.21 5.24
C ARG A 41 -6.28 -9.50 5.71
N PRO A 42 -6.91 -10.31 6.59
CA PRO A 42 -6.30 -11.56 7.07
C PRO A 42 -6.04 -12.57 5.95
N CYS A 43 -6.92 -12.61 4.95
CA CYS A 43 -6.83 -13.46 3.77
C CYS A 43 -7.67 -12.87 2.62
N ALA A 44 -7.42 -13.34 1.40
CA ALA A 44 -8.18 -12.94 0.22
C ALA A 44 -9.68 -13.24 0.41
N GLY A 45 -10.53 -12.26 0.10
CA GLY A 45 -11.99 -12.37 0.25
C GLY A 45 -12.53 -12.22 1.68
N SER A 46 -11.68 -11.99 2.69
CA SER A 46 -12.15 -11.71 4.05
C SER A 46 -12.93 -10.39 4.10
N ALA A 47 -14.10 -10.38 4.75
CA ALA A 47 -14.83 -9.14 5.02
C ALA A 47 -14.13 -8.26 6.07
N THR A 48 -13.25 -8.85 6.89
CA THR A 48 -12.50 -8.14 7.93
C THR A 48 -11.42 -7.26 7.31
N LEU A 49 -11.51 -5.96 7.55
CA LEU A 49 -10.49 -4.97 7.18
C LEU A 49 -9.57 -4.76 8.38
N LEU A 50 -8.27 -5.05 8.22
CA LEU A 50 -7.27 -4.84 9.27
C LEU A 50 -6.71 -3.42 9.22
N HIS A 51 -6.45 -2.91 8.01
CA HIS A 51 -5.99 -1.56 7.80
C HIS A 51 -6.32 -1.10 6.37
N HIS A 52 -6.43 0.21 6.19
CA HIS A 52 -6.78 0.83 4.92
C HIS A 52 -5.97 2.10 4.74
N LEU A 53 -5.37 2.24 3.56
CA LEU A 53 -4.71 3.46 3.11
C LEU A 53 -5.38 3.90 1.82
N ASP A 54 -5.51 5.21 1.64
CA ASP A 54 -6.11 5.79 0.46
C ASP A 54 -5.56 7.19 0.24
N THR A 55 -5.54 7.67 -1.01
CA THR A 55 -5.06 9.03 -1.31
C THR A 55 -5.95 10.12 -0.72
N ARG A 56 -7.23 9.80 -0.42
CA ARG A 56 -8.17 10.76 0.19
C ARG A 56 -8.25 10.62 1.71
N ALA A 57 -8.27 9.39 2.23
CA ALA A 57 -8.33 9.15 3.67
C ALA A 57 -6.96 9.30 4.37
N GLY A 58 -5.87 9.19 3.61
CA GLY A 58 -4.49 9.30 4.08
C GLY A 58 -3.71 7.99 4.00
N GLY A 59 -2.39 8.10 4.13
CA GLY A 59 -1.46 6.97 4.07
C GLY A 59 -0.93 6.65 2.68
N ILE A 60 -1.50 7.23 1.62
CA ILE A 60 -0.93 7.16 0.26
C ILE A 60 -0.74 8.56 -0.30
N THR A 61 0.46 8.85 -0.79
CA THR A 61 0.77 10.07 -1.55
C THR A 61 1.20 9.67 -2.96
N ILE A 62 0.70 10.37 -3.98
CA ILE A 62 1.10 10.16 -5.37
C ILE A 62 1.79 11.43 -5.88
N ASP A 63 3.06 11.30 -6.26
CA ASP A 63 3.75 12.30 -7.07
C ASP A 63 3.57 11.92 -8.55
N GLY A 64 2.54 12.51 -9.16
CA GLY A 64 2.14 12.24 -10.55
C GLY A 64 3.26 12.46 -11.57
N PRO A 65 3.93 13.63 -11.57
CA PRO A 65 5.07 13.92 -12.44
C PRO A 65 6.28 13.01 -12.23
N ALA A 66 6.56 12.59 -10.99
CA ALA A 66 7.67 11.69 -10.69
C ALA A 66 7.30 10.20 -10.84
N ALA A 67 6.06 9.89 -11.21
CA ALA A 67 5.53 8.51 -11.27
C ALA A 67 5.73 7.72 -9.97
N ARG A 68 5.66 8.40 -8.81
CA ARG A 68 5.96 7.80 -7.50
C ARG A 68 4.73 7.71 -6.62
N ILE A 69 4.60 6.58 -5.93
CA ILE A 69 3.59 6.35 -4.90
C ILE A 69 4.30 6.07 -3.58
N THR A 70 4.00 6.86 -2.55
CA THR A 70 4.53 6.66 -1.20
C THR A 70 3.43 6.13 -0.29
N LEU A 71 3.68 4.98 0.33
CA LEU A 71 2.86 4.40 1.38
C LEU A 71 3.45 4.79 2.73
N LEU A 72 2.61 5.34 3.61
CA LEU A 72 3.02 5.78 4.94
C LEU A 72 2.04 5.29 6.01
N ILE A 73 2.54 4.50 6.96
CA ILE A 73 1.81 4.11 8.16
C ILE A 73 2.60 4.61 9.38
N PRO A 74 2.09 5.61 10.12
CA PRO A 74 2.79 6.15 11.29
C PRO A 74 3.02 5.10 12.38
N SER A 75 4.09 5.27 13.16
CA SER A 75 4.42 4.41 14.31
C SER A 75 3.26 4.23 15.30
N ALA A 76 2.48 5.28 15.55
CA ALA A 76 1.32 5.22 16.42
C ALA A 76 0.24 4.25 15.90
N VAL A 77 0.12 4.09 14.58
CA VAL A 77 -0.81 3.16 13.95
C VAL A 77 -0.22 1.75 13.94
N THR A 78 1.03 1.58 13.51
CA THR A 78 1.67 0.25 13.48
C THR A 78 1.76 -0.36 14.87
N ALA A 79 1.93 0.44 15.92
CA ALA A 79 1.88 -0.01 17.32
C ALA A 79 0.56 -0.70 17.70
N THR A 80 -0.55 -0.34 17.06
CA THR A 80 -1.88 -0.90 17.37
C THR A 80 -2.18 -2.21 16.65
N PHE A 81 -1.34 -2.64 15.72
CA PHE A 81 -1.56 -3.88 14.97
C PHE A 81 -1.47 -5.10 15.89
N ALA A 82 -2.58 -5.82 16.04
CA ALA A 82 -2.71 -7.03 16.86
C ALA A 82 -2.50 -8.34 16.06
N TRP A 83 -2.13 -8.23 14.79
CA TRP A 83 -1.92 -9.33 13.85
C TRP A 83 -0.47 -9.30 13.36
N THR A 84 0.05 -10.47 12.97
CA THR A 84 1.44 -10.63 12.50
C THR A 84 1.54 -11.02 11.04
N SER A 85 0.44 -11.47 10.45
CA SER A 85 0.33 -11.96 9.07
C SER A 85 -0.99 -11.50 8.46
N ALA A 86 -0.92 -10.98 7.24
CA ALA A 86 -2.06 -10.54 6.44
C ALA A 86 -1.69 -10.57 4.95
N VAL A 87 -2.65 -10.24 4.09
CA VAL A 87 -2.45 -9.98 2.67
C VAL A 87 -2.96 -8.59 2.32
N TYR A 88 -2.42 -8.01 1.27
CA TYR A 88 -2.86 -6.72 0.76
C TYR A 88 -2.92 -6.71 -0.75
N ASP A 89 -3.68 -5.74 -1.26
CA ASP A 89 -3.62 -5.28 -2.64
C ASP A 89 -3.55 -3.74 -2.64
N LEU A 90 -2.92 -3.20 -3.69
CA LEU A 90 -2.95 -1.78 -4.00
C LEU A 90 -3.63 -1.59 -5.35
N LEU A 91 -4.80 -0.96 -5.30
CA LEU A 91 -5.60 -0.60 -6.44
C LEU A 91 -5.31 0.85 -6.84
N LEU A 92 -5.04 1.04 -8.13
CA LEU A 92 -4.86 2.32 -8.76
C LEU A 92 -6.09 2.64 -9.63
N THR A 93 -6.67 3.82 -9.47
CA THR A 93 -7.83 4.31 -10.21
C THR A 93 -7.44 5.52 -11.05
N ALA A 94 -7.58 5.39 -12.38
CA ALA A 94 -7.32 6.46 -13.33
C ALA A 94 -8.43 7.53 -13.30
N PRO A 95 -8.15 8.77 -13.76
CA PRO A 95 -9.18 9.79 -13.96
C PRO A 95 -10.35 9.35 -14.86
N SER A 96 -10.09 8.40 -15.77
CA SER A 96 -11.10 7.81 -16.65
C SER A 96 -12.01 6.79 -15.95
N GLY A 97 -11.77 6.50 -14.66
CA GLY A 97 -12.46 5.47 -13.90
C GLY A 97 -11.92 4.05 -14.09
N ARG A 98 -10.83 3.88 -14.87
CA ARG A 98 -10.20 2.56 -15.03
C ARG A 98 -9.46 2.17 -13.75
N GLU A 99 -9.79 1.01 -13.22
CA GLU A 99 -9.14 0.42 -12.05
C GLU A 99 -8.11 -0.64 -12.46
N GLN A 100 -6.98 -0.66 -11.76
CA GLN A 100 -5.90 -1.63 -11.97
C GLN A 100 -5.20 -1.95 -10.65
N PHE A 101 -5.02 -3.23 -10.35
CA PHE A 101 -4.14 -3.65 -9.26
C PHE A 101 -2.68 -3.50 -9.68
N LEU A 102 -1.90 -2.75 -8.88
CA LEU A 102 -0.50 -2.45 -9.16
C LEU A 102 0.42 -3.45 -8.46
N ILE A 103 0.23 -3.60 -7.15
CA ILE A 103 0.99 -4.54 -6.31
C ILE A 103 0.03 -5.30 -5.40
N GLU A 104 0.42 -6.52 -5.06
CA GLU A 104 -0.26 -7.36 -4.08
C GLU A 104 0.75 -8.23 -3.35
N GLY A 105 0.39 -8.76 -2.18
CA GLY A 105 1.27 -9.69 -1.51
C GLY A 105 0.98 -9.92 -0.04
N PRO A 106 1.85 -10.67 0.64
CA PRO A 106 1.77 -10.84 2.09
C PRO A 106 2.30 -9.60 2.81
N VAL A 107 1.68 -9.30 3.95
CA VAL A 107 2.17 -8.32 4.93
C VAL A 107 2.58 -9.07 6.20
N THR A 108 3.80 -8.84 6.65
CA THR A 108 4.31 -9.35 7.93
C THR A 108 4.51 -8.19 8.90
N VAL A 109 3.90 -8.27 10.08
CA VAL A 109 4.17 -7.31 11.17
C VAL A 109 5.13 -7.96 12.15
N LYS A 110 6.29 -7.33 12.34
CA LYS A 110 7.33 -7.76 13.26
C LYS A 110 7.23 -6.97 14.57
N PRO A 111 6.88 -7.62 15.70
CA PRO A 111 6.80 -6.94 16.99
C PRO A 111 8.13 -6.32 17.40
N GLY A 112 8.10 -5.06 17.85
CA GLY A 112 9.25 -4.38 18.42
C GLY A 112 9.64 -4.99 19.77
N VAL A 113 10.95 -5.17 20.01
CA VAL A 113 11.48 -5.66 21.30
C VAL A 113 11.86 -4.49 22.24
N THR A 114 12.17 -3.33 21.66
CA THR A 114 12.51 -2.09 22.40
C THR A 114 11.27 -1.53 23.10
N ARG A 115 11.41 -1.15 24.38
CA ARG A 115 10.35 -0.58 25.22
C ARG A 115 10.74 0.79 25.75
#